data_AF-A0A2N9NGY8-F1
#
_entry.id   AF-A0A2N9NGY8-F1
#
_cell.length_a   1.000
_cell.length_b   1.000
_cell.length_c   1.000
_cell.angle_alpha   90.00
_cell.angle_beta   90.00
_cell.angle_gamma   90.00
#
_symmetry.space_group_name_H-M   'P 1'
#
loop_
_entity.id
_entity.type
_entity.pdbx_description
1 polymer ?
#
loop_
_entity_poly.entity_id
_entity_poly.type
_entity_poly.pdbx_seq_one_letter_code
_entity_poly.pdbx_strand_id
1 'polypeptide(L)'
;MNWTDEPATWKQLKYLKQYGYETNRRLTKEKAAELIKELGGPPEIQLSVEPSDFVKVVDQGAYHFRSVVETAKRALDDPGNRGRSESDQKLASALAQRQQFWSDTFTGRTRMPFGCAQIADLYRGHGCLFCTPTNQQIQGILDALDSALPFWDRDHPELFYQTLAINFPEMARRRAC
;
A
#
# COMPACT_ATOMS: atom_id res chain seq x y z
N MET A 1 42.10 -2.35 -18.56
CA MET A 1 40.69 -1.95 -18.71
C MET A 1 40.23 -1.47 -17.33
N ASN A 2 39.79 -0.21 -17.19
CA ASN A 2 39.41 0.40 -15.92
C ASN A 2 37.95 0.04 -15.59
N TRP A 3 37.74 -0.84 -14.61
CA TRP A 3 36.41 -1.27 -14.16
C TRP A 3 35.77 -0.28 -13.16
N THR A 4 36.41 0.86 -12.91
CA THR A 4 36.06 1.87 -11.90
C THR A 4 35.02 2.89 -12.38
N ASP A 5 34.77 2.95 -13.69
CA ASP A 5 33.84 3.91 -14.30
C ASP A 5 32.43 3.35 -14.53
N GLU A 6 32.14 2.15 -14.01
CA GLU A 6 30.78 1.60 -14.07
C GLU A 6 29.81 2.46 -13.26
N PRO A 7 28.61 2.77 -13.79
CA PRO A 7 27.60 3.50 -13.05
C PRO A 7 27.16 2.70 -11.82
N ALA A 8 26.81 3.41 -10.76
CA ALA A 8 26.30 2.81 -9.53
C ALA A 8 25.09 1.91 -9.83
N THR A 9 25.08 0.73 -9.23
CA THR A 9 23.98 -0.21 -9.40
C THR A 9 22.69 0.36 -8.81
N TRP A 10 21.55 -0.03 -9.38
CA TRP A 10 20.24 0.43 -8.89
C TRP A 10 20.04 0.17 -7.38
N LYS A 11 20.61 -0.92 -6.85
CA LYS A 11 20.59 -1.24 -5.41
C LYS A 11 21.34 -0.20 -4.58
N GLN A 12 22.54 0.20 -5.03
CA GLN A 12 23.34 1.22 -4.35
C GLN A 12 22.64 2.59 -4.38
N LEU A 13 22.08 2.98 -5.53
CA LEU A 13 21.32 4.23 -5.66
C LEU A 13 20.06 4.24 -4.79
N LYS A 14 19.34 3.12 -4.72
CA LYS A 14 18.16 2.97 -3.86
C LYS A 14 18.51 3.08 -2.38
N TYR A 15 19.60 2.44 -1.94
CA TYR A 15 20.08 2.53 -0.57
C TYR A 15 20.44 3.99 -0.23
N LEU A 16 21.24 4.65 -1.06
CA LEU A 16 21.63 6.05 -0.85
C LEU A 16 20.41 7.00 -0.78
N LYS A 17 19.39 6.78 -1.62
CA LYS A 17 18.14 7.56 -1.59
C LYS A 17 17.38 7.38 -0.27
N GLN A 18 17.39 6.19 0.34
CA GLN A 18 16.74 5.95 1.64
C GLN A 18 17.38 6.73 2.78
N TYR A 19 18.67 7.08 2.66
CA TYR A 19 19.41 7.89 3.64
C TYR A 19 19.49 9.38 3.25
N GLY A 20 18.62 9.85 2.34
CA GLY A 20 18.49 11.27 1.99
C GLY A 20 19.55 11.78 1.01
N TYR A 21 20.31 10.90 0.34
CA TYR A 21 21.30 11.31 -0.63
C TYR A 21 20.64 11.63 -1.99
N GLU A 22 20.72 12.89 -2.43
CA GLU A 22 20.20 13.29 -3.74
C GLU A 22 21.13 12.85 -4.87
N THR A 23 20.65 11.92 -5.69
CA THR A 23 21.42 11.31 -6.78
C THR A 23 21.42 12.16 -8.06
N ASN A 24 21.72 13.46 -7.93
CA ASN A 24 21.82 14.40 -9.05
C ASN A 24 23.18 14.32 -9.78
N ARG A 25 24.10 13.45 -9.36
CA ARG A 25 25.41 13.24 -9.98
C ARG A 25 25.50 11.82 -10.56
N ARG A 26 26.16 11.67 -11.72
CA ARG A 26 26.57 10.37 -12.29
C ARG A 26 27.50 9.68 -11.30
N LEU A 27 26.91 8.90 -10.39
CA LEU A 27 27.64 8.24 -9.32
C LEU A 27 28.22 6.94 -9.88
N THR A 28 29.52 6.72 -9.71
CA THR A 28 30.16 5.45 -10.07
C THR A 28 29.96 4.43 -8.97
N LYS A 29 30.02 3.15 -9.33
CA LYS A 29 29.84 2.00 -8.42
C LYS A 29 30.77 2.06 -7.20
N GLU A 30 32.00 2.49 -7.39
CA GLU A 30 33.01 2.61 -6.33
C GLU A 30 32.66 3.73 -5.35
N LYS A 31 32.35 4.94 -5.85
CA LYS A 31 31.89 6.05 -5.02
C LYS A 31 30.59 5.73 -4.29
N ALA A 32 29.70 4.96 -4.90
CA ALA A 32 28.48 4.49 -4.26
C ALA A 32 28.79 3.56 -3.08
N ALA A 33 29.72 2.62 -3.27
CA ALA A 33 30.14 1.69 -2.23
C ALA A 33 30.86 2.40 -1.08
N GLU A 34 31.69 3.42 -1.36
CA GLU A 34 32.32 4.25 -0.32
C GLU A 34 31.28 5.01 0.51
N LEU A 35 30.32 5.67 -0.14
CA LEU A 35 29.25 6.39 0.56
C LEU A 35 28.38 5.45 1.41
N ILE A 36 28.11 4.24 0.91
CA ILE A 36 27.37 3.23 1.67
C ILE A 36 28.16 2.81 2.92
N LYS A 37 29.49 2.64 2.82
CA LYS A 37 30.34 2.31 3.98
C LYS A 37 30.35 3.45 5.01
N GLU A 38 30.45 4.71 4.58
CA GLU A 38 30.40 5.88 5.48
C GLU A 38 29.06 5.97 6.23
N LEU A 39 27.96 5.56 5.59
CA LEU A 39 26.62 5.52 6.18
C LEU A 39 26.36 4.28 7.06
N GLY A 40 27.37 3.44 7.31
CA GLY A 40 27.27 2.25 8.16
C GLY A 40 26.64 1.03 7.47
N GLY A 41 26.53 1.03 6.14
CA GLY A 41 26.08 -0.11 5.35
C GLY A 41 27.15 -1.21 5.23
N PRO A 42 26.75 -2.50 5.10
CA PRO A 42 27.71 -3.58 5.01
C PRO A 42 28.54 -3.46 3.72
N PRO A 43 29.87 -3.69 3.77
CA PRO A 43 30.69 -3.73 2.58
C PRO A 43 30.24 -4.92 1.72
N GLU A 44 30.16 -4.73 0.40
CA GLU A 44 29.87 -5.79 -0.57
C GLU A 44 30.85 -6.96 -0.37
N ILE A 45 30.43 -7.98 0.37
CA ILE A 45 31.00 -9.31 0.29
C ILE A 45 30.01 -10.13 -0.53
N GLN A 46 30.55 -10.69 -1.61
CA GLN A 46 29.91 -11.66 -2.50
C GLN A 46 29.10 -12.68 -1.67
N LEU A 47 27.78 -12.55 -1.64
CA LEU A 47 26.88 -13.51 -1.00
C LEU A 47 25.91 -14.04 -2.02
N SER A 48 26.32 -15.16 -2.60
CA SER A 48 25.45 -16.18 -3.14
C SER A 48 24.54 -16.74 -2.04
N VAL A 49 23.24 -16.84 -2.35
CA VAL A 49 22.28 -17.81 -1.79
C VAL A 49 21.90 -17.61 -0.31
N GLU A 50 20.78 -16.91 -0.09
CA GLU A 50 19.48 -17.45 0.40
C GLU A 50 18.52 -16.24 0.56
N PRO A 51 17.24 -16.33 0.12
CA PRO A 51 16.28 -15.25 0.25
C PRO A 51 15.76 -15.19 1.69
N SER A 52 16.60 -14.73 2.62
CA SER A 52 16.15 -14.41 3.98
C SER A 52 15.48 -13.04 3.96
N ASP A 53 14.16 -13.07 4.08
CA ASP A 53 13.32 -12.12 4.81
C ASP A 53 13.79 -10.66 4.82
N PHE A 54 13.85 -10.07 3.64
CA PHE A 54 13.57 -8.63 3.57
C PHE A 54 12.17 -8.46 4.12
N VAL A 55 12.05 -7.88 5.32
CA VAL A 55 10.81 -7.25 5.77
C VAL A 55 10.47 -6.24 4.69
N LYS A 56 9.63 -6.66 3.74
CA LYS A 56 8.98 -5.75 2.82
C LYS A 56 8.31 -4.76 3.76
N VAL A 57 8.71 -3.49 3.68
CA VAL A 57 7.80 -2.41 4.03
C VAL A 57 6.61 -2.65 3.09
N VAL A 58 5.65 -3.43 3.56
CA VAL A 58 4.44 -3.72 2.82
C VAL A 58 3.78 -2.37 2.72
N ASP A 59 3.79 -1.80 1.53
CA ASP A 59 2.97 -0.65 1.22
C ASP A 59 1.51 -1.10 1.45
N GLN A 60 0.98 -0.81 2.64
CA GLN A 60 -0.37 -1.18 3.07
C GLN A 60 -1.40 -0.24 2.43
N GLY A 61 -1.31 -0.09 1.11
CA GLY A 61 -2.26 0.67 0.31
C GLY A 61 -3.56 -0.11 0.08
N ALA A 62 -4.52 0.51 -0.59
CA ALA A 62 -5.84 -0.04 -0.87
C ALA A 62 -5.79 -1.46 -1.49
N TYR A 63 -4.88 -1.66 -2.44
CA TYR A 63 -4.65 -2.95 -3.10
C TYR A 63 -4.22 -4.06 -2.14
N HIS A 64 -3.42 -3.75 -1.13
CA HIS A 64 -3.00 -4.73 -0.14
C HIS A 64 -4.22 -5.32 0.59
N PHE A 65 -5.12 -4.46 1.07
CA PHE A 65 -6.32 -4.91 1.79
C PHE A 65 -7.27 -5.72 0.92
N ARG A 66 -7.42 -5.37 -0.36
CA ARG A 66 -8.14 -6.22 -1.32
C ARG A 66 -7.47 -7.58 -1.46
N SER A 67 -6.15 -7.62 -1.67
CA SER A 67 -5.42 -8.88 -1.80
C SER A 67 -5.60 -9.77 -0.57
N VAL A 68 -5.58 -9.21 0.64
CA VAL A 68 -5.79 -9.97 1.89
C VAL A 68 -7.22 -10.55 1.93
N VAL A 69 -8.24 -9.78 1.54
CA VAL A 69 -9.63 -10.27 1.44
C VAL A 69 -9.72 -11.42 0.44
N GLU A 70 -9.13 -11.27 -0.75
CA GLU A 70 -9.18 -12.31 -1.79
C GLU A 70 -8.43 -13.58 -1.37
N THR A 71 -7.29 -13.46 -0.67
CA THR A 71 -6.61 -14.61 -0.08
C THR A 71 -7.47 -15.31 0.98
N ALA A 72 -8.14 -14.55 1.84
CA ALA A 72 -9.03 -15.12 2.87
C ALA A 72 -10.25 -15.84 2.26
N LYS A 73 -10.85 -15.27 1.20
CA LYS A 73 -11.93 -15.93 0.44
C LYS A 73 -11.47 -17.26 -0.16
N ARG A 74 -10.32 -17.25 -0.85
CA ARG A 74 -9.77 -18.49 -1.45
C ARG A 74 -9.48 -19.57 -0.41
N ALA A 75 -9.00 -19.20 0.78
CA ALA A 75 -8.76 -20.14 1.86
C ALA A 75 -10.06 -20.74 2.41
N LEU A 76 -11.17 -19.99 2.39
CA LEU A 76 -12.49 -20.50 2.76
C LEU A 76 -13.07 -21.48 1.74
N ASP A 77 -12.81 -21.24 0.45
CA ASP A 77 -13.26 -22.10 -0.63
C ASP A 77 -12.40 -23.38 -0.79
N ASP A 78 -11.27 -23.48 -0.08
CA ASP A 78 -10.40 -24.65 -0.11
C ASP A 78 -11.08 -25.87 0.54
N PRO A 79 -11.35 -26.96 -0.21
CA PRO A 79 -11.95 -28.18 0.33
C PRO A 79 -11.09 -28.86 1.41
N GLY A 80 -9.80 -28.53 1.50
CA GLY A 80 -8.89 -29.01 2.55
C GLY A 80 -8.98 -28.25 3.88
N ASN A 81 -9.80 -27.20 3.95
CA ASN A 81 -9.86 -26.31 5.10
C ASN A 81 -10.58 -26.93 6.30
N ARG A 82 -9.78 -27.50 7.22
CA ARG A 82 -10.27 -28.05 8.51
C ARG A 82 -10.58 -26.98 9.55
N GLY A 83 -10.21 -25.71 9.31
CA GLY A 83 -10.35 -24.57 10.22
C GLY A 83 -11.36 -23.53 9.70
N ARG A 84 -12.58 -23.97 9.34
CA ARG A 84 -13.60 -23.09 8.75
C ARG A 84 -13.91 -21.86 9.62
N SER A 85 -14.10 -22.05 10.92
CA SER A 85 -14.34 -20.94 11.86
C SER A 85 -13.18 -19.95 11.95
N GLU A 86 -11.93 -20.42 11.87
CA GLU A 86 -10.75 -19.55 11.89
C GLU A 86 -10.65 -18.77 10.57
N SER A 87 -11.01 -19.42 9.46
CA SER A 87 -10.99 -18.81 8.13
C SER A 87 -12.11 -17.80 7.97
N ASP A 88 -13.28 -18.04 8.54
CA ASP A 88 -14.40 -17.10 8.60
C ASP A 88 -13.99 -15.86 9.40
N GLN A 89 -13.32 -16.05 10.55
CA GLN A 89 -12.80 -14.96 11.36
C GLN A 89 -11.72 -14.15 10.62
N LYS A 90 -10.82 -14.81 9.87
CA LYS A 90 -9.81 -14.15 9.03
C LYS A 90 -10.47 -13.33 7.93
N LEU A 91 -11.49 -13.85 7.25
CA LEU A 91 -12.22 -13.11 6.23
C LEU A 91 -12.93 -11.90 6.84
N ALA A 92 -13.63 -12.07 7.96
CA ALA A 92 -14.30 -10.97 8.66
C ALA A 92 -13.30 -9.88 9.08
N SER A 93 -12.12 -10.27 9.60
CA SER A 93 -11.06 -9.33 9.94
C SER A 93 -10.50 -8.60 8.72
N ALA A 94 -10.27 -9.31 7.62
CA ALA A 94 -9.78 -8.72 6.37
C ALA A 94 -10.76 -7.70 5.79
N LEU A 95 -12.07 -8.01 5.79
CA LEU A 95 -13.13 -7.10 5.35
C LEU A 95 -13.19 -5.86 6.25
N ALA A 96 -13.15 -6.04 7.57
CA ALA A 96 -13.18 -4.93 8.52
C ALA A 96 -11.97 -3.99 8.35
N GLN A 97 -10.77 -4.55 8.14
CA GLN A 97 -9.58 -3.75 7.86
C GLN A 97 -9.73 -2.98 6.54
N ARG A 98 -10.19 -3.63 5.47
CA ARG A 98 -10.40 -2.95 4.19
C ARG A 98 -11.41 -1.80 4.31
N GLN A 99 -12.53 -2.01 5.01
CA GLN A 99 -13.50 -0.95 5.27
C GLN A 99 -12.90 0.19 6.10
N GLN A 100 -12.12 -0.14 7.14
CA GLN A 100 -11.46 0.86 7.97
C GLN A 100 -10.47 1.70 7.17
N PHE A 101 -9.72 1.10 6.25
CA PHE A 101 -8.80 1.83 5.38
C PHE A 101 -9.55 2.92 4.60
N TRP A 102 -10.65 2.54 3.94
CA TRP A 102 -11.47 3.48 3.18
C TRP A 102 -12.24 4.46 4.07
N SER A 103 -12.57 4.10 5.31
CA SER A 103 -13.16 5.05 6.26
C SER A 103 -12.15 6.12 6.69
N ASP A 104 -10.89 5.71 6.92
CA ASP A 104 -9.82 6.61 7.36
C ASP A 104 -9.50 7.69 6.31
N THR A 105 -9.69 7.39 5.01
CA THR A 105 -9.50 8.37 3.94
C THR A 105 -10.49 9.54 3.97
N PHE A 106 -11.57 9.49 4.76
CA PHE A 106 -12.50 10.62 4.96
C PHE A 106 -12.13 11.51 6.14
N THR A 107 -11.33 11.00 7.07
CA THR A 107 -10.93 11.75 8.27
C THR A 107 -9.50 12.25 8.21
N GLY A 108 -8.70 11.72 7.28
CA GLY A 108 -7.27 12.03 7.15
C GLY A 108 -6.44 11.53 8.35
N ARG A 109 -7.07 10.78 9.27
CA ARG A 109 -6.42 10.18 10.44
C ARG A 109 -6.35 8.68 10.22
N THR A 110 -5.15 8.13 10.30
CA THR A 110 -5.00 6.67 10.38
C THR A 110 -5.44 6.23 11.78
N ARG A 111 -6.47 5.39 11.84
CA ARG A 111 -6.82 4.61 13.05
C ARG A 111 -6.12 3.26 13.04
N MET A 112 -5.45 2.94 11.94
CA MET A 112 -4.67 1.73 11.79
C MET A 112 -3.30 1.86 12.46
N PRO A 113 -2.75 0.74 12.97
CA PRO A 113 -1.46 0.73 13.65
C PRO A 113 -0.25 1.07 12.76
N PHE A 114 -0.44 1.25 11.44
CA PHE A 114 0.62 1.54 10.48
C PHE A 114 0.25 2.75 9.62
N GLY A 115 1.15 3.73 9.55
CA GLY A 115 0.96 4.93 8.74
C GLY A 115 0.97 4.57 7.24
N CYS A 116 -0.16 4.76 6.57
CA CYS A 116 -0.25 4.64 5.11
C CYS A 116 -0.32 6.04 4.50
N ALA A 117 0.73 6.44 3.76
CA ALA A 117 0.78 7.74 3.08
C ALA A 117 -0.40 7.92 2.11
N GLN A 118 -0.86 6.82 1.50
CA GLN A 118 -2.00 6.82 0.59
C GLN A 118 -3.29 7.34 1.27
N ILE A 119 -3.50 7.10 2.56
CA ILE A 119 -4.69 7.61 3.28
C ILE A 119 -4.69 9.14 3.29
N ALA A 120 -3.53 9.74 3.59
CA ALA A 120 -3.40 11.20 3.61
C ALA A 120 -3.57 11.81 2.20
N ASP A 121 -3.04 11.15 1.17
CA ASP A 121 -3.17 11.59 -0.21
C ASP A 121 -4.61 11.49 -0.72
N LEU A 122 -5.28 10.37 -0.47
CA LEU A 122 -6.68 10.16 -0.83
C LEU A 122 -7.62 11.11 -0.07
N TYR A 123 -7.33 11.40 1.19
CA TYR A 123 -8.08 12.41 1.95
C TYR A 123 -7.94 13.80 1.33
N ARG A 124 -6.69 14.24 1.07
CA ARG A 124 -6.43 15.57 0.50
C ARG A 124 -7.00 15.73 -0.91
N GLY A 125 -6.90 14.68 -1.74
CA GLY A 125 -7.37 14.72 -3.12
C GLY A 125 -8.88 14.57 -3.28
N HIS A 126 -9.52 13.77 -2.41
CA HIS A 126 -10.92 13.37 -2.61
C HIS A 126 -11.75 13.30 -1.33
N GLY A 127 -11.26 12.60 -0.30
CA GLY A 127 -12.04 12.27 0.90
C GLY A 127 -12.50 13.47 1.71
N CYS A 128 -11.75 14.57 1.71
CA CYS A 128 -12.13 15.81 2.41
C CYS A 128 -13.38 16.50 1.85
N LEU A 129 -13.85 16.11 0.66
CA LEU A 129 -15.06 16.65 0.03
C LEU A 129 -16.35 15.98 0.53
N PHE A 130 -16.24 14.93 1.36
CA PHE A 130 -17.38 14.14 1.80
C PHE A 130 -17.45 14.03 3.32
N CYS A 131 -18.64 13.78 3.83
CA CYS A 131 -18.88 13.29 5.19
C CYS A 131 -18.47 11.80 5.26
N THR A 132 -18.08 11.31 6.44
CA THR A 132 -17.63 9.90 6.57
C THR A 132 -18.80 8.94 6.31
N PRO A 133 -18.69 8.04 5.31
CA PRO A 133 -19.71 7.05 5.03
C PRO A 133 -19.79 5.96 6.11
N THR A 134 -20.96 5.32 6.20
CA THR A 134 -21.14 4.12 7.01
C THR A 134 -20.41 2.92 6.40
N ASN A 135 -20.06 1.92 7.22
CA ASN A 135 -19.41 0.69 6.74
C ASN A 135 -20.24 -0.03 5.68
N GLN A 136 -21.58 0.03 5.77
CA GLN A 136 -22.47 -0.58 4.78
C GLN A 136 -22.39 0.13 3.43
N GLN A 137 -22.35 1.47 3.42
CA GLN A 137 -22.16 2.25 2.19
C GLN A 137 -20.78 1.99 1.58
N ILE A 138 -19.72 1.98 2.41
CA ILE A 138 -18.36 1.62 1.96
C ILE A 138 -18.39 0.24 1.29
N GLN A 139 -18.94 -0.78 1.97
CA GLN A 139 -18.97 -2.13 1.44
C GLN A 139 -19.72 -2.23 0.11
N GLY A 140 -20.88 -1.58 -0.01
CA GLY A 140 -21.64 -1.59 -1.27
C GLY A 140 -20.85 -1.01 -2.45
N ILE A 141 -20.08 0.06 -2.23
CA ILE A 141 -19.20 0.63 -3.25
C ILE A 141 -18.04 -0.31 -3.59
N LEU A 142 -17.40 -0.91 -2.56
CA LEU A 142 -16.31 -1.87 -2.76
C LEU A 142 -16.76 -3.07 -3.60
N ASP A 143 -17.93 -3.65 -3.28
CA ASP A 143 -18.47 -4.80 -4.00
C ASP A 143 -18.80 -4.46 -5.46
N ALA A 144 -19.39 -3.29 -5.71
CA ALA A 144 -19.70 -2.82 -7.06
C ALA A 144 -18.44 -2.62 -7.90
N LEU A 145 -17.42 -1.97 -7.35
CA LEU A 145 -16.17 -1.70 -8.04
C LEU A 145 -15.35 -2.98 -8.25
N ASP A 146 -15.30 -3.87 -7.27
CA ASP A 146 -14.58 -5.14 -7.39
C ASP A 146 -15.18 -6.04 -8.48
N SER A 147 -16.50 -6.03 -8.62
CA SER A 147 -17.22 -6.76 -9.67
C SER A 147 -16.99 -6.16 -11.06
N ALA A 148 -16.94 -4.82 -11.16
CA ALA A 148 -16.81 -4.13 -12.44
C ALA A 148 -15.37 -4.05 -12.96
N LEU A 149 -14.38 -3.84 -12.09
CA LEU A 149 -13.01 -3.51 -12.49
C LEU A 149 -11.96 -4.21 -11.60
N PRO A 150 -11.29 -5.25 -12.09
CA PRO A 150 -10.12 -5.80 -11.41
C PRO A 150 -9.04 -4.72 -11.24
N PHE A 151 -8.45 -4.63 -10.04
CA PHE A 151 -7.37 -3.71 -9.66
C PHE A 151 -7.66 -2.20 -9.66
N TRP A 152 -8.93 -1.79 -9.71
CA TRP A 152 -9.33 -0.37 -9.63
C TRP A 152 -8.70 0.36 -8.42
N ASP A 153 -8.54 -0.33 -7.31
CA ASP A 153 -7.99 0.18 -6.05
C ASP A 153 -6.49 0.46 -6.10
N ARG A 154 -5.78 -0.15 -7.06
CA ARG A 154 -4.37 0.13 -7.36
C ARG A 154 -4.23 1.23 -8.41
N ASP A 155 -5.01 1.11 -9.48
CA ASP A 155 -4.79 1.87 -10.72
C ASP A 155 -5.60 3.18 -10.74
N HIS A 156 -6.80 3.17 -10.16
CA HIS A 156 -7.77 4.28 -10.17
C HIS A 156 -8.55 4.40 -8.83
N PRO A 157 -7.87 4.60 -7.68
CA PRO A 157 -8.54 4.67 -6.38
C PRO A 157 -9.54 5.83 -6.26
N GLU A 158 -9.43 6.85 -7.12
CA GLU A 158 -10.38 7.96 -7.24
C GLU A 158 -11.80 7.49 -7.61
N LEU A 159 -11.94 6.34 -8.28
CA LEU A 159 -13.25 5.78 -8.66
C LEU A 159 -14.13 5.53 -7.45
N PHE A 160 -13.55 5.18 -6.30
CA PHE A 160 -14.31 5.03 -5.05
C PHE A 160 -15.16 6.26 -4.74
N TYR A 161 -14.56 7.44 -4.80
CA TYR A 161 -15.24 8.70 -4.48
C TYR A 161 -16.20 9.15 -5.58
N GLN A 162 -15.88 8.85 -6.85
CA GLN A 162 -16.78 9.13 -7.96
C GLN A 162 -18.05 8.29 -7.85
N THR A 163 -17.91 6.99 -7.56
CA THR A 163 -19.05 6.10 -7.33
C THR A 163 -19.81 6.50 -6.08
N LEU A 164 -19.13 6.92 -5.01
CA LEU A 164 -19.77 7.44 -3.80
C LEU A 164 -20.62 8.69 -4.10
N ALA A 165 -20.10 9.64 -4.87
CA ALA A 165 -20.80 10.87 -5.23
C ALA A 165 -22.05 10.62 -6.08
N ILE A 166 -21.99 9.62 -6.95
CA ILE A 166 -23.12 9.22 -7.81
C ILE A 166 -24.21 8.53 -6.97
N ASN A 167 -23.83 7.63 -6.07
CA ASN A 167 -24.80 6.80 -5.33
C ASN A 167 -25.32 7.48 -4.05
N PHE A 168 -24.55 8.40 -3.45
CA PHE A 168 -24.85 9.06 -2.19
C PHE A 168 -24.53 10.56 -2.27
N PRO A 169 -25.20 11.32 -3.15
CA PRO A 169 -24.92 12.74 -3.37
C PRO A 169 -25.11 13.61 -2.12
N GLU A 170 -25.91 13.16 -1.15
CA GLU A 170 -26.11 13.79 0.16
C GLU A 170 -24.85 13.80 1.03
N MET A 171 -23.87 12.94 0.77
CA MET A 171 -22.62 12.89 1.53
C MET A 171 -21.61 13.94 1.11
N ALA A 172 -21.84 14.68 0.02
CA ALA A 172 -20.99 15.81 -0.34
C ALA A 172 -21.06 16.89 0.75
N ARG A 173 -19.90 17.28 1.32
CA ARG A 173 -19.80 18.22 2.43
C ARG A 173 -20.18 19.62 1.95
N ARG A 174 -21.43 20.05 2.21
CA ARG A 174 -21.94 21.36 1.75
C ARG A 174 -21.84 22.51 2.76
N ARG A 175 -21.62 22.24 4.07
CA ARG A 175 -21.21 23.23 5.12
C ARG A 175 -21.28 22.74 6.57
N ALA A 176 -21.76 21.53 6.86
CA ALA A 176 -21.83 21.02 8.23
C ALA A 176 -21.70 19.49 8.27
N CYS A 177 -20.47 19.04 8.05
CA CYS A 177 -19.91 17.77 8.51
C CYS A 177 -18.46 18.12 8.93
#